data_AF-A0A944NBH7-F1
#
_entry.id   AF-A0A944NBH7-F1
#
_cell.length_a   1.000
_cell.length_b   1.000
_cell.length_c   1.000
_cell.angle_alpha   90.00
_cell.angle_beta   90.00
_cell.angle_gamma   90.00
#
_symmetry.space_group_name_H-M   'P 1'
#
loop_
_entity.id
_entity.type
_entity.pdbx_description
1 polymer ?
#
loop_
_entity_poly.entity_id
_entity_poly.type
_entity_poly.pdbx_seq_one_letter_code
_entity_poly.pdbx_strand_id
1 'polypeptide(L)'
;MKKKDLEHYRKLLLNMKSKILNGGVLTSNQDLTVSPEDLPDDADLANTTINQQVTFNIRQRELDKIRSIEEALYRIDQGSYGKCDDCDETIGAKRLERQPWATLCITHAEEREREYDQYSKSA
;
A
#
# COMPACT_ATOMS: atom_id res chain seq x y z
N MET A 1 -3.96 -22.54 -7.60
CA MET A 1 -2.53 -22.25 -7.95
C MET A 1 -1.65 -23.42 -7.58
N LYS A 2 -0.46 -23.58 -8.21
CA LYS A 2 0.49 -24.65 -7.84
C LYS A 2 1.33 -24.22 -6.63
N LYS A 3 1.78 -25.19 -5.84
CA LYS A 3 2.62 -24.95 -4.65
C LYS A 3 3.91 -24.16 -4.95
N LYS A 4 4.52 -24.40 -6.12
CA LYS A 4 5.72 -23.66 -6.56
C LYS A 4 5.44 -22.18 -6.80
N ASP A 5 4.26 -21.85 -7.32
CA ASP A 5 3.86 -20.46 -7.58
C ASP A 5 3.57 -19.73 -6.26
N LEU A 6 2.92 -20.41 -5.30
CA LEU A 6 2.69 -19.85 -3.96
C LEU A 6 3.99 -19.51 -3.23
N GLU A 7 5.00 -20.38 -3.30
CA GLU A 7 6.34 -20.11 -2.74
C GLU A 7 7.02 -18.92 -3.42
N HIS A 8 6.85 -18.76 -4.74
CA HIS A 8 7.35 -17.61 -5.47
C HIS A 8 6.72 -16.30 -4.97
N TYR A 9 5.39 -16.23 -4.90
CA TYR A 9 4.69 -15.03 -4.43
C TYR A 9 4.94 -14.73 -2.95
N ARG A 10 5.04 -15.76 -2.09
CA ARG A 10 5.42 -15.57 -0.69
C ARG A 10 6.78 -14.88 -0.57
N LYS A 11 7.79 -15.34 -1.32
CA LYS A 11 9.12 -14.70 -1.34
C LYS A 11 9.06 -13.27 -1.86
N LEU A 12 8.28 -13.03 -2.92
CA LEU A 12 8.09 -11.70 -3.49
C LEU A 12 7.49 -10.73 -2.46
N LEU A 13 6.40 -11.13 -1.80
CA LEU A 13 5.72 -10.37 -0.75
C LEU A 13 6.65 -10.05 0.43
N LEU A 14 7.40 -11.04 0.92
CA LEU A 14 8.36 -10.84 2.00
C LEU A 14 9.51 -9.90 1.60
N ASN A 15 10.01 -10.01 0.37
CA ASN A 15 11.02 -9.08 -0.14
C ASN A 15 10.48 -7.65 -0.21
N MET A 16 9.25 -7.46 -0.69
CA MET A 16 8.61 -6.14 -0.72
C MET A 16 8.44 -5.57 0.69
N LYS A 17 7.91 -6.35 1.65
CA LYS A 17 7.81 -5.92 3.05
C LYS A 17 9.16 -5.49 3.61
N SER A 18 10.20 -6.29 3.40
CA SER A 18 11.56 -5.96 3.86
C SER A 18 12.10 -4.68 3.23
N LYS A 19 11.82 -4.41 1.96
CA LYS A 19 12.24 -3.17 1.27
C LYS A 19 11.57 -1.94 1.87
N ILE A 20 10.28 -2.03 2.21
CA ILE A 20 9.55 -0.92 2.84
C ILE A 20 10.11 -0.64 4.23
N LEU A 21 10.28 -1.69 5.05
CA LEU A 21 10.82 -1.55 6.41
C LEU A 21 12.26 -1.01 6.43
N ASN A 22 13.08 -1.44 5.48
CA ASN A 22 14.47 -0.98 5.36
C ASN A 22 14.62 0.34 4.59
N GLY A 23 13.54 0.88 4.01
CA GLY A 23 13.54 2.07 3.17
C GLY A 23 13.70 3.39 3.94
N GLY A 24 13.80 3.37 5.26
CA GLY A 24 14.07 4.55 6.11
C GLY A 24 12.88 5.49 6.31
N VAL A 25 11.90 5.48 5.40
CA VAL A 25 10.68 6.32 5.44
C VAL A 25 9.90 6.15 6.75
N LEU A 26 9.87 4.94 7.30
CA LEU A 26 9.14 4.64 8.55
C LEU A 26 9.97 4.90 9.82
N THR A 27 11.29 5.03 9.71
CA THR A 27 12.20 5.11 10.87
C THR A 27 12.76 6.50 11.12
N SER A 28 12.86 7.35 10.09
CA SER A 28 13.27 8.75 10.27
C SER A 28 12.19 9.51 11.02
N ASN A 29 12.52 10.29 12.05
CA ASN A 29 11.56 11.18 12.73
C ASN A 29 11.92 12.67 12.54
N GLN A 30 13.03 12.97 11.87
CA GLN A 30 13.55 14.33 11.75
C GLN A 30 12.56 15.29 11.09
N ASP A 31 11.81 14.82 10.09
CA ASP A 31 10.89 15.67 9.34
C ASP A 31 9.56 15.94 10.07
N LEU A 32 9.30 15.30 11.23
CA LEU A 32 8.02 15.39 11.95
C LEU A 32 8.07 16.24 13.23
N THR A 33 9.25 16.68 13.68
CA THR A 33 9.44 17.25 15.03
C THR A 33 9.91 18.70 15.05
N VAL A 34 9.66 19.47 13.99
CA VAL A 34 10.05 20.89 13.94
C VAL A 34 9.07 21.71 14.78
N SER A 35 9.57 22.48 15.75
CA SER A 35 8.73 23.36 16.57
C SER A 35 8.38 24.63 15.80
N PRO A 36 7.13 25.12 15.88
CA PRO A 36 6.75 26.41 15.30
C PRO A 36 7.58 27.59 15.82
N GLU A 37 8.11 27.46 17.04
CA GLU A 37 8.94 28.45 17.74
C GLU A 37 10.34 28.59 17.10
N ASP A 38 10.79 27.57 16.37
CA ASP A 38 12.10 27.55 15.71
C ASP A 38 12.05 28.13 14.28
N LEU A 39 10.86 28.58 13.83
CA LEU A 39 10.63 29.05 12.46
C LEU A 39 10.62 30.59 12.38
N PRO A 40 11.46 31.20 11.51
CA PRO A 40 11.64 32.66 11.46
C PRO A 40 10.41 33.45 11.03
N ASP A 41 9.59 32.91 10.11
CA ASP A 41 8.42 33.59 9.57
C ASP A 41 7.24 32.64 9.25
N ASP A 42 6.09 33.23 8.94
CA ASP A 42 4.85 32.50 8.62
C ASP A 42 4.98 31.67 7.33
N ALA A 43 5.85 32.07 6.39
CA ALA A 43 6.07 31.33 5.16
C ALA A 43 6.87 30.04 5.42
N ASP A 44 7.87 30.10 6.30
CA ASP A 44 8.66 28.97 6.77
C ASP A 44 7.79 28.00 7.59
N LEU A 45 6.87 28.52 8.40
CA LEU A 45 5.85 27.71 9.09
C LEU A 45 4.94 26.98 8.11
N ALA A 46 4.41 27.69 7.10
CA ALA A 46 3.56 27.10 6.09
C ALA A 46 4.29 25.99 5.31
N ASN A 47 5.51 26.25 4.85
CA ASN A 47 6.32 25.29 4.10
C ASN A 47 6.63 24.04 4.93
N THR A 48 7.04 24.21 6.18
CA THR A 48 7.35 23.10 7.10
C THR A 48 6.13 22.24 7.36
N THR A 49 4.98 22.86 7.60
CA THR A 49 3.70 22.14 7.84
C THR A 49 3.31 21.32 6.61
N ILE A 50 3.45 21.88 5.40
CA ILE A 50 3.16 21.16 4.16
C ILE A 50 4.10 19.95 4.00
N ASN A 51 5.40 20.13 4.25
CA ASN A 51 6.38 19.05 4.16
C ASN A 51 6.11 17.92 5.16
N GLN A 52 5.70 18.27 6.38
CA GLN A 52 5.25 17.33 7.41
C GLN A 52 4.04 16.53 6.93
N GLN A 53 3.03 17.21 6.39
CA GLN A 53 1.82 16.55 5.90
C GLN A 53 2.12 15.59 4.72
N VAL A 54 2.99 16.01 3.80
CA VAL A 54 3.43 15.15 2.68
C VAL A 54 4.14 13.91 3.21
N THR A 55 5.09 14.09 4.14
CA THR A 55 5.82 12.98 4.77
C THR A 55 4.89 12.02 5.49
N PHE A 56 3.92 12.55 6.25
CA PHE A 56 2.91 11.74 6.93
C PHE A 56 2.09 10.91 5.93
N ASN A 57 1.61 11.52 4.85
CA ASN A 57 0.84 10.82 3.82
C ASN A 57 1.65 9.71 3.13
N ILE A 58 2.94 9.94 2.89
CA ILE A 58 3.84 8.92 2.34
C ILE A 58 3.96 7.73 3.30
N ARG A 59 4.18 7.99 4.60
CA ARG A 59 4.26 6.93 5.63
C ARG A 59 2.98 6.12 5.73
N GLN A 60 1.83 6.79 5.74
CA GLN A 60 0.53 6.11 5.78
C GLN A 60 0.37 5.14 4.60
N ARG A 61 0.71 5.57 3.38
CA ARG A 61 0.66 4.69 2.20
C ARG A 61 1.59 3.48 2.32
N GLU A 62 2.77 3.64 2.89
CA GLU A 62 3.70 2.52 3.12
C GLU A 62 3.16 1.55 4.19
N LEU A 63 2.52 2.04 5.25
CA LEU A 63 1.86 1.21 6.26
C LEU A 63 0.67 0.43 5.67
N ASP A 64 -0.19 1.08 4.90
CA ASP A 64 -1.31 0.43 4.21
C ASP A 64 -0.82 -0.67 3.26
N LYS A 65 0.31 -0.44 2.60
CA LYS A 65 0.95 -1.43 1.74
C LYS A 65 1.49 -2.61 2.52
N ILE A 66 2.14 -2.39 3.68
CA ILE A 66 2.56 -3.48 4.57
C ILE A 66 1.35 -4.31 5.01
N ARG A 67 0.25 -3.65 5.41
CA ARG A 67 -0.98 -4.33 5.82
C ARG A 67 -1.55 -5.21 4.69
N SER A 68 -1.60 -4.68 3.48
CA SER A 68 -2.03 -5.42 2.29
C SER A 68 -1.13 -6.64 2.01
N ILE A 69 0.18 -6.51 2.22
CA ILE A 69 1.13 -7.62 2.07
C ILE A 69 0.90 -8.69 3.13
N GLU A 70 0.66 -8.30 4.39
CA GLU A 70 0.38 -9.23 5.48
C GLU A 70 -0.92 -10.01 5.24
N GLU A 71 -1.97 -9.33 4.78
CA GLU A 71 -3.22 -9.96 4.38
C GLU A 71 -3.02 -10.96 3.23
N ALA A 72 -2.22 -10.60 2.23
CA ALA A 72 -1.90 -11.50 1.13
C ALA A 72 -1.14 -12.75 1.59
N LEU A 73 -0.18 -12.60 2.51
CA LEU A 73 0.52 -13.73 3.14
C LEU A 73 -0.46 -14.63 3.91
N TYR A 74 -1.38 -14.03 4.66
CA TYR A 74 -2.44 -14.78 5.34
C TYR A 74 -3.33 -15.56 4.36
N ARG A 75 -3.71 -14.96 3.23
CA ARG A 75 -4.46 -15.65 2.16
C ARG A 75 -3.68 -16.82 1.55
N ILE A 76 -2.34 -16.73 1.50
CA ILE A 76 -1.49 -17.87 1.07
C ILE A 76 -1.59 -18.99 2.10
N ASP A 77 -1.52 -18.68 3.40
CA ASP A 77 -1.64 -19.66 4.49
C ASP A 77 -3.03 -20.34 4.51
N GLN A 78 -4.08 -19.58 4.21
CA GLN A 78 -5.46 -20.09 4.13
C GLN A 78 -5.77 -20.81 2.79
N GLY A 79 -4.88 -20.73 1.81
CA GLY A 79 -5.09 -21.34 0.49
C GLY A 79 -6.07 -20.60 -0.44
N SER A 80 -6.50 -19.39 -0.08
CA SER A 80 -7.38 -18.53 -0.88
C SER A 80 -6.63 -17.55 -1.80
N TYR A 81 -5.29 -17.48 -1.70
CA TYR A 81 -4.49 -16.59 -2.52
C TYR A 81 -4.65 -16.82 -4.03
N GLY A 82 -4.71 -15.71 -4.78
CA GLY A 82 -4.83 -15.72 -6.23
C GLY A 82 -6.26 -15.88 -6.74
N LYS A 83 -7.26 -15.78 -5.85
CA LYS A 83 -8.68 -15.67 -6.21
C LYS A 83 -9.21 -14.26 -5.98
N CYS A 84 -10.19 -13.86 -6.78
CA CYS A 84 -10.93 -12.61 -6.60
C CYS A 84 -11.89 -12.73 -5.42
N ASP A 85 -11.90 -11.76 -4.51
CA ASP A 85 -12.83 -11.80 -3.36
C ASP A 85 -14.30 -11.60 -3.77
N ASP A 86 -14.57 -10.98 -4.93
CA ASP A 86 -15.94 -10.70 -5.38
C ASP A 86 -16.54 -11.84 -6.22
N CYS A 87 -15.75 -12.50 -7.08
CA CYS A 87 -16.24 -13.54 -8.00
C CYS A 87 -15.60 -14.92 -7.84
N ASP A 88 -14.66 -15.10 -6.91
CA ASP A 88 -13.86 -16.32 -6.70
C ASP A 88 -13.03 -16.79 -7.93
N GLU A 89 -13.03 -16.02 -9.02
CA GLU A 89 -12.23 -16.34 -10.21
C GLU A 89 -10.73 -16.13 -9.96
N THR A 90 -9.91 -16.84 -10.74
CA THR A 90 -8.45 -16.75 -10.63
C THR A 90 -7.96 -15.37 -11.10
N ILE A 91 -7.19 -14.69 -10.26
CA ILE A 91 -6.51 -13.44 -10.61
C ILE A 91 -5.38 -13.76 -11.59
N GLY A 92 -5.31 -13.02 -12.71
CA GLY A 92 -4.29 -13.22 -13.72
C GLY A 92 -2.87 -13.08 -13.18
N ALA A 93 -1.98 -14.02 -13.55
CA ALA A 93 -0.60 -14.05 -13.07
C ALA A 93 0.14 -12.73 -13.32
N LYS A 94 -0.02 -12.11 -14.50
CA LYS A 94 0.57 -10.78 -14.81
C LYS A 94 0.22 -9.69 -13.79
N ARG A 95 -0.99 -9.76 -13.22
CA ARG A 95 -1.43 -8.81 -12.19
C ARG A 95 -0.78 -9.13 -10.85
N LEU A 96 -0.72 -10.39 -10.44
CA LEU A 96 -0.04 -10.82 -9.22
C LEU A 96 1.48 -10.58 -9.27
N GLU A 97 2.11 -10.63 -10.44
CA GLU A 97 3.52 -10.25 -10.61
C GLU A 97 3.75 -8.76 -10.35
N ARG A 98 2.82 -7.89 -10.79
CA ARG A 98 2.91 -6.44 -10.58
C ARG A 98 2.46 -6.00 -9.19
N GLN A 99 1.37 -6.59 -8.71
CA GLN A 99 0.71 -6.30 -7.44
C GLN A 99 0.33 -7.62 -6.76
N PRO A 100 1.29 -8.26 -6.06
CA PRO A 100 1.06 -9.56 -5.43
C PRO A 100 0.10 -9.48 -4.23
N TRP A 101 -0.15 -8.30 -3.68
CA TRP A 101 -1.12 -8.13 -2.58
C TRP A 101 -2.57 -7.99 -3.05
N ALA A 102 -2.81 -8.09 -4.35
CA ALA A 102 -4.10 -7.69 -4.88
C ALA A 102 -5.20 -8.74 -4.66
N THR A 103 -6.38 -8.26 -4.26
CA THR A 103 -7.52 -9.07 -3.78
C THR A 103 -8.61 -9.30 -4.81
N LEU A 104 -8.77 -8.39 -5.77
CA LEU A 104 -9.80 -8.44 -6.82
C LEU A 104 -9.23 -8.89 -8.17
N CYS A 105 -10.07 -9.30 -9.12
CA CYS A 105 -9.65 -9.40 -10.53
C CYS A 105 -9.58 -8.00 -11.16
N ILE A 106 -9.12 -7.90 -12.42
CA ILE A 106 -9.01 -6.59 -13.09
C ILE A 106 -10.38 -5.92 -13.25
N THR A 107 -11.42 -6.68 -13.60
CA THR A 107 -12.77 -6.16 -13.82
C THR A 107 -13.36 -5.55 -12.55
N HIS A 108 -13.37 -6.28 -11.44
CA HIS A 108 -13.90 -5.77 -10.16
C HIS A 108 -13.03 -4.64 -9.57
N ALA A 109 -11.71 -4.65 -9.85
CA ALA A 109 -10.86 -3.53 -9.47
C ALA A 109 -11.23 -2.24 -10.22
N GLU A 110 -11.47 -2.31 -11.53
CA GLU A 110 -11.91 -1.17 -12.35
C GLU A 110 -13.32 -0.69 -11.96
N GLU A 111 -14.23 -1.60 -11.63
CA GLU A 111 -15.57 -1.25 -11.11
C GLU A 111 -15.48 -0.48 -9.80
N ARG A 112 -14.71 -1.01 -8.84
CA ARG A 112 -14.52 -0.35 -7.54
C ARG A 112 -13.87 1.03 -7.71
N GLU A 113 -12.89 1.17 -8.61
CA GLU A 113 -12.28 2.48 -8.91
C GLU A 113 -13.30 3.47 -9.48
N ARG A 114 -14.15 3.03 -10.43
CA ARG A 114 -15.24 3.85 -10.97
C ARG A 114 -16.23 4.32 -9.90
N GLU A 115 -16.59 3.44 -8.97
CA GLU A 115 -17.49 3.78 -7.86
C GLU A 115 -16.88 4.83 -6.93
N TYR A 116 -15.60 4.67 -6.55
CA TYR A 116 -14.87 5.66 -5.76
C TYR A 116 -14.77 7.02 -6.47
N ASP A 117 -14.48 7.03 -7.76
CA ASP A 117 -14.43 8.24 -8.58
C ASP A 117 -15.78 8.95 -8.64
N GLN A 118 -16.87 8.19 -8.78
CA GLN A 118 -18.21 8.74 -8.79
C GLN A 118 -18.58 9.37 -7.44
N TYR A 119 -18.26 8.68 -6.34
CA TYR A 119 -18.49 9.17 -4.98
C TYR A 119 -17.69 10.46 -4.70
N SER A 120 -16.41 10.49 -5.06
CA SER A 120 -15.54 11.65 -4.83
C SER A 120 -15.96 12.90 -5.61
N LYS A 121 -16.63 12.74 -6.76
CA LYS A 121 -17.18 13.84 -7.56
C LYS A 121 -18.53 14.35 -7.06
N SER A 122 -19.21 13.55 -6.25
CA SER A 122 -20.53 13.89 -5.68
C SER A 122 -20.47 14.51 -4.29
N ALA A 123 -19.28 14.54 -3.67
CA ALA A 123 -19.00 15.11 -2.36
C ALA A 123 -18.38 16.51 -2.49
#